data_AF-A0A2M7FLP8-F1
#
_entry.id   AF-A0A2M7FLP8-F1
#
_cell.length_a   1.000
_cell.length_b   1.000
_cell.length_c   1.000
_cell.angle_alpha   90.00
_cell.angle_beta   90.00
_cell.angle_gamma   90.00
#
_symmetry.space_group_name_H-M   'P 1'
#
loop_
_entity.id
_entity.type
_entity.pdbx_description
1 polymer ?
#
loop_
_entity_poly.entity_id
_entity_poly.type
_entity_poly.pdbx_seq_one_letter_code
_entity_poly.pdbx_strand_id
1 'polypeptide(L)' 'LTPTLLGGKNSQWFTEQIYTQFITRFNWEQGAAFGFLLLGLSTAIVWAGLKLSGQKFGEVMQKT' A
#
# COMPACT_ATOMS: atom_id res chain seq x y z
N LEU A 1 13.73 13.02 -15.01
CA LEU A 1 14.12 13.51 -13.66
C LEU A 1 13.03 14.41 -13.07
N THR A 2 11.77 14.00 -13.19
CA THR A 2 10.59 14.65 -12.61
C THR A 2 9.68 13.49 -12.23
N PRO A 3 9.83 12.93 -11.00
CA PRO A 3 9.02 13.43 -9.89
C PRO A 3 9.65 13.19 -8.50
N THR A 4 10.19 14.23 -7.87
CA THR A 4 10.41 14.28 -6.39
C THR A 4 9.89 15.62 -5.82
N LEU A 5 9.30 16.46 -6.68
CA LEU A 5 9.01 17.87 -6.41
C LEU A 5 7.67 18.13 -5.72
N LEU A 6 6.83 17.09 -5.50
CA LEU A 6 5.62 17.21 -4.67
C LEU A 6 5.77 16.57 -3.27
N GLY A 7 6.92 15.93 -2.98
CA GLY A 7 7.14 15.17 -1.73
C GLY A 7 8.45 15.46 -1.00
N GLY A 8 9.34 16.32 -1.51
CA GLY A 8 10.59 16.69 -0.81
C GLY A 8 11.62 15.56 -0.70
N LYS A 9 12.91 15.92 -0.56
CA LYS A 9 14.07 15.00 -0.60
C LYS A 9 14.02 13.84 0.42
N ASN A 10 13.21 13.97 1.48
CA ASN A 10 13.10 13.00 2.58
C ASN A 10 11.70 12.40 2.76
N SER A 11 10.68 12.84 2.02
CA SER A 11 9.31 12.29 2.13
C SER A 11 8.99 11.48 0.89
N GLN A 12 9.61 10.30 0.85
CA GLN A 12 9.34 9.30 -0.17
C GLN A 12 8.01 8.62 0.14
N TRP A 13 7.15 8.55 -0.87
CA TRP A 13 5.92 7.79 -0.78
C TRP A 13 6.23 6.29 -0.64
N PHE A 14 5.40 5.57 0.09
CA PHE A 14 5.61 4.13 0.34
C PHE A 14 5.71 3.32 -0.97
N THR A 15 4.97 3.71 -2.01
CA THR A 15 5.05 3.09 -3.34
C THR A 15 6.38 3.35 -4.05
N GLU A 16 7.03 4.48 -3.77
CA GLU A 16 8.36 4.82 -4.31
C GLU A 16 9.46 3.92 -3.71
N GLN A 17 9.30 3.51 -2.45
CA GLN A 17 10.16 2.50 -1.83
C GLN A 17 10.03 1.15 -2.53
N ILE A 18 8.80 0.69 -2.79
CA ILE A 18 8.54 -0.57 -3.51
C ILE A 18 9.13 -0.52 -4.93
N TYR A 19 8.92 0.59 -5.63
CA TYR A 19 9.46 0.81 -6.98
C TYR A 19 10.99 0.71 -6.99
N THR A 20 11.65 1.35 -6.03
CA THR A 20 13.11 1.32 -5.92
C THR A 20 13.62 -0.10 -5.71
N GLN A 21 12.92 -0.93 -4.93
CA GLN A 21 13.33 -2.32 -4.69
C GLN A 21 13.13 -3.20 -5.93
N PHE A 22 11.99 -3.14 -6.61
CA PHE A 22 11.75 -4.00 -7.79
C PHE A 22 12.47 -3.53 -9.06
N ILE A 23 12.45 -2.23 -9.34
CA ILE A 23 12.85 -1.70 -10.66
C ILE A 23 14.26 -1.13 -10.64
N THR A 24 14.67 -0.47 -9.56
CA THR A 24 16.02 0.12 -9.47
C THR A 24 17.04 -0.87 -8.93
N ARG A 25 16.71 -1.58 -7.86
CA ARG A 25 17.62 -2.49 -7.15
C ARG A 25 17.44 -3.95 -7.54
N PHE A 26 16.37 -4.30 -8.26
CA PHE A 26 16.00 -5.68 -8.60
C PHE A 26 16.01 -6.64 -7.41
N ASN A 27 15.81 -6.12 -6.21
CA ASN A 27 15.75 -6.88 -4.96
C ASN A 27 14.32 -7.39 -4.76
N TRP A 28 14.04 -8.54 -5.38
CA TRP A 28 12.72 -9.17 -5.33
C TRP A 28 12.27 -9.53 -3.92
N GLU A 29 13.18 -9.97 -3.05
CA GLU A 29 12.84 -10.36 -1.68
C GLU A 29 12.36 -9.16 -0.86
N GLN A 30 13.12 -8.06 -0.87
CA GLN A 30 12.76 -6.86 -0.13
C GLN A 30 11.56 -6.14 -0.76
N GLY A 31 11.47 -6.11 -2.10
CA GLY A 31 10.31 -5.57 -2.79
C GLY A 31 9.02 -6.34 -2.46
N ALA A 32 9.08 -7.68 -2.46
CA ALA A 32 7.93 -8.52 -2.11
C ALA A 32 7.52 -8.32 -0.64
N ALA A 33 8.47 -8.21 0.28
CA ALA A 33 8.19 -7.92 1.68
C ALA A 33 7.41 -6.61 1.86
N PHE A 34 7.82 -5.52 1.19
CA PHE A 34 7.05 -4.27 1.21
C PHE A 34 5.70 -4.37 0.50
N GLY A 35 5.59 -5.19 -0.55
CA GLY A 35 4.32 -5.51 -1.20
C GLY A 35 3.33 -6.22 -0.27
N PHE A 36 3.77 -7.25 0.46
CA PHE A 36 2.94 -7.92 1.47
C PHE A 36 2.58 -7.00 2.62
N LEU A 37 3.50 -6.14 3.06
CA LEU A 37 3.21 -5.13 4.07
C LEU A 37 2.11 -4.17 3.60
N LEU A 38 2.15 -3.72 2.34
CA LEU A 38 1.10 -2.88 1.77
C LEU A 38 -0.25 -3.58 1.77
N LEU A 39 -0.28 -4.84 1.33
CA LEU A 39 -1.51 -5.65 1.30
C LEU A 39 -2.08 -5.79 2.71
N GLY A 40 -1.26 -6.20 3.68
CA GLY A 40 -1.67 -6.37 5.07
C GLY A 40 -2.23 -5.08 5.66
N LEU A 41 -1.53 -3.95 5.47
CA LEU A 41 -1.99 -2.65 5.95
C LEU A 41 -3.28 -2.20 5.25
N SER A 42 -3.39 -2.39 3.94
CA SER A 42 -4.58 -2.00 3.19
C SER A 42 -5.79 -2.80 3.65
N THR A 43 -5.64 -4.11 3.79
CA THR A 43 -6.67 -4.99 4.33
C THR A 43 -7.03 -4.61 5.75
N ALA A 44 -6.05 -4.31 6.61
CA ALA A 44 -6.28 -3.90 7.99
C ALA A 44 -7.07 -2.58 8.07
N ILE A 45 -6.74 -1.60 7.23
CA ILE A 45 -7.46 -0.32 7.16
C ILE A 45 -8.91 -0.53 6.71
N VAL A 46 -9.14 -1.31 5.64
CA VAL A 46 -10.49 -1.60 5.15
C VAL A 46 -11.29 -2.35 6.21
N TRP A 47 -10.69 -3.35 6.85
CA TRP A 47 -11.33 -4.10 7.93
C TRP A 47 -11.65 -3.23 9.13
N ALA A 48 -10.74 -2.35 9.54
CA ALA A 48 -10.98 -1.39 10.61
C ALA A 48 -12.11 -0.42 10.25
N GLY A 49 -12.12 0.11 9.03
CA GLY A 49 -13.18 0.99 8.53
C GLY A 49 -14.55 0.32 8.55
N LEU A 50 -14.64 -0.94 8.09
CA LEU A 50 -15.87 -1.72 8.13
C LEU A 50 -16.33 -2.03 9.56
N LYS A 51 -15.39 -2.38 10.43
CA LYS A 51 -15.69 -2.64 11.86
C LYS A 51 -16.19 -1.37 12.56
N LEU A 52 -15.60 -0.21 12.26
CA LEU A 52 -16.01 1.07 12.81
C LEU A 52 -17.35 1.55 12.25
N SER A 53 -17.66 1.27 10.98
CA SER A 53 -18.97 1.60 10.39
C SER A 53 -20.08 0.60 10.73
N GLY A 54 -19.73 -0.52 11.38
CA GLY A 54 -20.66 -1.61 11.70
C GLY A 54 -21.07 -2.47 10.50
N GLN A 55 -20.42 -2.30 9.35
CA GLN A 55 -20.70 -3.04 8.11
C GLN A 55 -19.94 -4.36 8.06
N LYS A 56 -20.61 -5.43 7.60
CA LYS A 56 -19.96 -6.72 7.34
C LYS A 56 -19.42 -6.77 5.91
N PHE A 57 -18.22 -7.32 5.73
CA PHE A 57 -17.57 -7.47 4.41
C PHE A 57 -18.49 -8.10 3.34
N GLY A 58 -19.24 -9.14 3.70
CA GLY A 58 -20.16 -9.82 2.78
C GLY A 58 -21.33 -8.94 2.31
N GLU A 59 -21.77 -7.99 3.12
CA GLU A 59 -22.90 -7.12 2.81
C GLU A 59 -22.53 -6.00 1.84
N VAL A 60 -21.28 -5.51 1.91
CA VAL A 60 -20.73 -4.54 0.96
C VAL A 60 -20.40 -5.20 -0.37
N MET A 61 -19.84 -6.41 -0.37
CA MET A 61 -19.52 -7.14 -1.61
C MET A 61 -20.75 -7.67 -2.35
N GLN A 62 -21.85 -8.02 -1.66
CA GLN A 62 -23.10 -8.44 -2.31
C GLN A 62 -23.90 -7.29 -2.94
N LYS A 63 -23.59 -6.03 -2.62
CA LYS A 63 -24.37 -4.87 -3.06
C LYS A 63 -23.98 -4.32 -4.44
N THR A 64 -23.20 -5.08 -5.22
CA THR A 64 -22.86 -4.79 -6.62
C THR A 64 -23.57 -5.79 -7.52
#